data_AF-A0A2V7Y521-F1
#
_entry.id   AF-A0A2V7Y521-F1
#
_cell.length_a   1.000
_cell.length_b   1.000
_cell.length_c   1.000
_cell.angle_alpha   90.00
_cell.angle_beta   90.00
_cell.angle_gamma   90.00
#
_symmetry.space_group_name_H-M   'P 1'
#
loop_
_entity.id
_entity.type
_entity.pdbx_description
1 polymer ?
#
loop_
_entity_poly.entity_id
_entity_poly.type
_entity_poly.pdbx_seq_one_letter_code
_entity_poly.pdbx_strand_id
1 'polypeptide(L)'
;MGGPQGHHPGRVAEFDRDLHLVAEHPAEPTDGFNPHGISVRPEVNLMVTSDFICPSTTLHAVPGGLDLRGSVRVWDFRARRLLRTVTLPSPAGTIDVKRIPGDPKRRAFTAGMTDDTLYLVDTRRGRARGVF
;
A
#
# COMPACT_ATOMS: atom_id res chain seq x y z
N MET A 1 -4.82 7.06 2.44
CA MET A 1 -5.23 6.47 3.73
C MET A 1 -6.71 6.08 3.75
N GLY A 2 -7.65 7.01 3.52
CA GLY A 2 -9.09 6.72 3.36
C GLY A 2 -9.70 7.67 2.33
N GLY A 3 -10.96 7.43 1.96
CA GLY A 3 -11.77 8.30 1.14
C GLY A 3 -12.24 9.54 1.91
N PRO A 4 -13.10 10.38 1.29
CA PRO A 4 -13.51 11.67 1.85
C PRO A 4 -14.14 11.60 3.25
N GLN A 5 -14.82 10.48 3.57
CA GLN A 5 -15.44 10.24 4.86
C GLN A 5 -14.53 9.50 5.87
N GLY A 6 -13.24 9.35 5.54
CA GLY A 6 -12.30 8.56 6.34
C GLY A 6 -12.51 7.04 6.26
N HIS A 7 -13.45 6.57 5.44
CA HIS A 7 -13.68 5.14 5.20
C HIS A 7 -12.86 4.64 4.01
N HIS A 8 -12.83 3.34 3.76
CA HIS A 8 -12.33 2.82 2.47
C HIS A 8 -13.40 3.00 1.37
N PRO A 9 -13.00 3.06 0.09
CA PRO A 9 -11.62 3.05 -0.39
C PRO A 9 -10.94 4.43 -0.37
N GLY A 10 -9.64 4.45 -0.10
CA GLY A 10 -8.79 5.63 -0.18
C GLY A 10 -8.17 5.85 -1.56
N ARG A 11 -7.26 6.82 -1.65
CA ARG A 11 -6.55 7.19 -2.89
C ARG A 11 -5.09 7.55 -2.62
N VAL A 12 -4.28 7.53 -3.68
CA VAL A 12 -2.95 8.16 -3.76
C VAL A 12 -3.11 9.44 -4.57
N ALA A 13 -2.93 10.59 -3.92
CA ALA A 13 -2.99 11.88 -4.59
C ALA A 13 -1.65 12.22 -5.26
N GLU A 14 -1.70 12.71 -6.48
CA GLU A 14 -0.56 13.20 -7.25
C GLU A 14 -0.66 14.73 -7.35
N PHE A 15 0.44 15.40 -7.02
CA PHE A 15 0.55 16.86 -7.09
C PHE A 15 1.66 17.25 -8.05
N ASP A 16 1.50 18.39 -8.71
CA ASP A 16 2.55 19.00 -9.51
C ASP A 16 3.58 19.72 -8.61
N ARG A 17 4.57 20.35 -9.25
CA ARG A 17 5.65 21.09 -8.57
C ARG A 17 5.15 22.31 -7.78
N ASP A 18 3.96 22.81 -8.09
CA ASP A 18 3.34 23.99 -7.49
C ASP A 18 2.24 23.58 -6.50
N LEU A 19 2.16 22.28 -6.17
CA LEU A 19 1.21 21.66 -5.25
C LEU A 19 -0.25 21.70 -5.73
N HIS A 20 -0.49 21.85 -7.03
CA HIS A 20 -1.82 21.63 -7.58
C HIS A 20 -2.11 20.14 -7.68
N LEU A 21 -3.33 19.75 -7.32
CA LEU A 21 -3.80 18.37 -7.49
C LEU A 21 -3.86 18.05 -8.99
N VAL A 22 -3.06 17.08 -9.42
CA VAL A 22 -3.03 16.57 -10.79
C VAL A 22 -4.08 15.48 -10.98
N ALA A 23 -4.09 14.50 -10.08
CA ALA A 23 -4.99 13.36 -10.13
C ALA A 23 -5.00 12.60 -8.80
N GLU A 24 -6.02 11.75 -8.62
CA GLU A 24 -6.06 10.79 -7.53
C GLU A 24 -6.17 9.36 -8.07
N HIS A 25 -5.32 8.47 -7.56
CA HIS A 25 -5.12 7.14 -8.10
C HIS A 25 -5.50 6.03 -7.10
N PRO A 26 -6.06 4.90 -7.58
CA PRO A 26 -6.57 4.74 -8.95
C PRO A 26 -7.85 5.59 -9.13
N ALA A 27 -8.22 5.93 -10.36
CA ALA A 27 -9.45 6.71 -10.62
C ALA A 27 -10.69 6.04 -10.03
N GLU A 28 -10.76 4.71 -10.16
CA GLU A 28 -11.78 3.85 -9.54
C GLU A 28 -11.10 2.93 -8.51
N PRO A 29 -11.14 3.28 -7.22
CA PRO A 29 -10.46 2.52 -6.20
C PRO A 29 -11.23 1.26 -5.80
N THR A 30 -10.50 0.16 -5.69
CA THR A 30 -11.03 -1.14 -5.31
C THR A 30 -11.31 -1.21 -3.82
N ASP A 31 -12.19 -2.11 -3.41
CA ASP A 31 -12.45 -2.40 -2.01
C ASP A 31 -11.16 -2.75 -1.23
N GLY A 32 -11.13 -2.36 0.05
CA GLY A 32 -10.00 -2.54 0.96
C GLY A 32 -8.71 -1.79 0.58
N PHE A 33 -8.78 -0.86 -0.39
CA PHE A 33 -7.64 -0.02 -0.73
C PHE A 33 -7.49 1.12 0.28
N ASN A 34 -6.50 1.02 1.16
CA ASN A 34 -6.22 1.99 2.22
C ASN A 34 -4.71 2.28 2.24
N PRO A 35 -4.17 3.00 1.25
CA PRO A 35 -2.73 3.19 1.14
C PRO A 35 -2.19 4.03 2.31
N HIS A 36 -1.15 3.52 2.98
CA HIS A 36 -0.45 4.17 4.11
C HIS A 36 1.03 4.39 3.80
N GLY A 37 1.70 3.40 3.23
CA GLY A 37 3.07 3.51 2.76
C GLY A 37 3.11 3.66 1.24
N ILE A 38 4.13 4.36 0.73
CA ILE A 38 4.43 4.46 -0.70
C ILE A 38 5.94 4.40 -0.93
N SER A 39 6.36 3.71 -1.99
CA SER A 39 7.75 3.69 -2.43
C SER A 39 7.83 3.52 -3.95
N VAL A 40 8.68 4.32 -4.58
CA VAL A 40 8.82 4.39 -6.05
C VAL A 40 10.25 4.06 -6.48
N ARG A 41 10.37 3.39 -7.63
CA ARG A 41 11.62 3.12 -8.37
C ARG A 41 11.38 3.42 -9.86
N PRO A 42 11.47 4.69 -10.28
CA PRO A 42 11.16 5.12 -11.65
C PRO A 42 12.00 4.43 -12.73
N GLU A 43 13.25 4.09 -12.40
CA GLU A 43 14.23 3.46 -13.29
C GLU A 43 13.84 2.04 -13.72
N VAL A 44 12.94 1.38 -12.98
CA VAL A 44 12.36 0.08 -13.34
C VAL A 44 10.83 0.13 -13.49
N ASN A 45 10.27 1.33 -13.65
CA ASN A 45 8.85 1.61 -13.79
C ASN A 45 7.96 0.98 -12.71
N LEU A 46 8.31 1.18 -11.44
CA LEU A 46 7.68 0.46 -10.33
C LEU A 46 7.31 1.38 -9.18
N MET A 47 6.06 1.30 -8.75
CA MET A 47 5.56 1.90 -7.52
C MET A 47 4.90 0.80 -6.67
N VAL A 48 5.01 0.91 -5.36
CA VAL A 48 4.31 0.05 -4.41
C VAL A 48 3.64 0.89 -3.32
N THR A 49 2.49 0.43 -2.85
CA THR A 49 1.81 1.00 -1.68
C THR A 49 1.42 -0.11 -0.72
N SER A 50 1.44 0.15 0.59
CA SER A 50 0.95 -0.79 1.62
C SER A 50 -0.43 -0.36 2.10
N ASP A 51 -1.30 -1.33 2.38
CA ASP A 51 -2.59 -1.12 3.02
C ASP A 51 -2.49 -1.46 4.51
N PHE A 52 -3.06 -0.63 5.38
CA PHE A 52 -2.95 -0.82 6.83
C PHE A 52 -4.30 -0.96 7.53
N ILE A 53 -5.07 0.13 7.61
CA ILE A 53 -6.27 0.19 8.44
C ILE A 53 -7.30 1.10 7.79
N CYS A 54 -8.59 0.83 8.01
CA CYS A 54 -9.64 1.79 7.68
C CYS A 54 -9.64 2.94 8.71
N PRO A 55 -9.33 4.20 8.32
CA PRO A 55 -9.15 5.28 9.28
C PRO A 55 -10.35 5.55 10.18
N SER A 56 -11.59 5.38 9.69
CA SER A 56 -12.80 5.55 10.52
C SER A 56 -12.84 4.63 11.75
N THR A 57 -12.13 3.50 11.71
CA THR A 57 -12.11 2.52 12.81
C THR A 57 -11.09 2.85 13.91
N THR A 58 -10.17 3.81 13.69
CA THR A 58 -9.17 4.20 14.69
C THR A 58 -9.63 5.27 15.66
N LEU A 59 -10.77 5.93 15.37
CA LEU A 59 -11.26 7.08 16.14
C LEU A 59 -12.48 6.75 17.01
N HIS A 60 -12.84 5.47 17.17
CA HIS A 60 -14.11 5.05 17.77
C HIS A 60 -15.35 5.73 17.16
N ALA A 61 -15.24 6.21 15.91
CA ALA A 61 -16.29 6.94 15.21
C ALA A 61 -17.39 6.02 14.66
N VAL A 62 -17.13 4.71 14.60
CA VAL A 62 -18.06 3.67 14.13
C VAL A 62 -18.08 2.51 15.13
N PRO A 63 -19.22 1.81 15.29
CA PRO A 63 -19.26 0.58 16.09
C PRO A 63 -18.32 -0.49 15.51
N GLY A 64 -17.71 -1.29 16.40
CA GLY A 64 -16.82 -2.41 16.02
C GLY A 64 -15.37 -2.22 16.46
N GLY A 65 -14.51 -3.13 16.00
CA GLY A 65 -13.07 -3.10 16.24
C GLY A 65 -12.29 -2.46 15.10
N LEU A 66 -10.95 -2.55 15.20
CA LEU A 66 -10.05 -2.10 14.13
C LEU A 66 -10.25 -2.94 12.87
N ASP A 67 -10.37 -2.28 11.73
CA ASP A 67 -10.48 -2.93 10.43
C ASP A 67 -9.12 -2.92 9.71
N LEU A 68 -8.32 -3.94 10.01
CA LEU A 68 -6.95 -4.09 9.52
C LEU A 68 -6.87 -4.69 8.11
N ARG A 69 -5.75 -4.40 7.44
CA ARG A 69 -5.39 -4.85 6.09
C ARG A 69 -3.94 -5.30 6.10
N GLY A 70 -3.64 -6.38 5.38
CA GLY A 70 -2.27 -6.78 5.10
C GLY A 70 -2.09 -7.05 3.63
N SER A 71 -1.95 -5.98 2.85
CA SER A 71 -1.65 -6.09 1.43
C SER A 71 -0.69 -5.02 0.94
N VAL A 72 0.13 -5.39 -0.04
CA VAL A 72 0.95 -4.46 -0.82
C VAL A 72 0.43 -4.41 -2.24
N ARG A 73 0.09 -3.23 -2.73
CA ARG A 73 -0.29 -3.00 -4.12
C ARG A 73 0.95 -2.68 -4.95
N VAL A 74 1.04 -3.29 -6.12
CA VAL A 74 2.13 -3.09 -7.07
C VAL A 74 1.57 -2.42 -8.30
N TRP A 75 2.29 -1.42 -8.79
CA TRP A 75 1.83 -0.50 -9.81
C TRP A 75 2.82 -0.40 -10.96
N ASP A 76 2.28 -0.20 -12.15
CA ASP A 76 3.00 0.46 -13.24
C ASP A 76 3.11 1.93 -12.85
N PHE A 77 4.34 2.37 -12.57
CA PHE A 77 4.54 3.72 -12.07
C PHE A 77 4.10 4.75 -13.12
N ARG A 78 4.63 4.70 -14.35
CA ARG A 78 4.37 5.66 -15.41
C ARG A 78 2.89 5.73 -15.78
N ALA A 79 2.22 4.59 -15.87
CA ALA A 79 0.79 4.54 -16.23
C ALA A 79 -0.14 4.75 -15.03
N ARG A 80 0.39 4.89 -13.80
CA ARG A 80 -0.39 4.98 -12.55
C ARG A 80 -1.42 3.85 -12.40
N ARG A 81 -1.09 2.66 -12.90
CA ARG A 81 -2.03 1.53 -13.01
C ARG A 81 -1.68 0.43 -12.02
N LEU A 82 -2.68 -0.02 -11.26
CA LEU A 82 -2.57 -1.22 -10.44
C LEU A 82 -2.28 -2.44 -11.32
N LEU A 83 -1.19 -3.14 -11.02
CA LEU A 83 -0.84 -4.38 -11.69
C LEU A 83 -1.34 -5.58 -10.88
N ARG A 84 -1.33 -5.46 -9.55
CA ARG A 84 -1.64 -6.57 -8.64
C ARG A 84 -1.67 -6.15 -7.17
N THR A 85 -2.26 -7.04 -6.39
CA THR A 85 -2.28 -7.04 -4.93
C THR A 85 -1.47 -8.22 -4.42
N VAL A 86 -0.61 -7.98 -3.44
CA VAL A 86 0.15 -9.01 -2.72
C VAL A 86 -0.38 -9.08 -1.30
N THR A 87 -1.14 -10.11 -0.99
CA THR A 87 -1.63 -10.35 0.36
C THR A 87 -0.50 -10.92 1.21
N LEU A 88 -0.35 -10.39 2.43
CA LEU A 88 0.57 -10.93 3.42
C LEU A 88 0.03 -12.24 4.01
N PRO A 89 0.90 -13.20 4.39
CA PRO A 89 0.48 -14.43 5.06
C PRO A 89 -0.40 -14.21 6.29
N SER A 90 -0.12 -13.14 7.04
CA SER A 90 -0.94 -12.66 8.14
C SER A 90 -1.37 -11.22 7.85
N PRO A 91 -2.66 -10.87 7.91
CA PRO A 91 -3.13 -9.51 7.71
C PRO A 91 -2.92 -8.64 8.96
N ALA A 92 -1.67 -8.59 9.44
CA ALA A 92 -1.27 -7.94 10.69
C ALA A 92 -1.22 -6.40 10.62
N GLY A 93 -1.71 -5.79 9.54
CA GLY A 93 -1.50 -4.38 9.28
C GLY A 93 -0.12 -4.08 8.68
N THR A 94 -0.05 -3.31 7.58
CA THR A 94 1.23 -2.86 7.03
C THR A 94 1.28 -1.35 6.81
N ILE A 95 1.93 -0.60 7.72
CA ILE A 95 2.07 0.86 7.58
C ILE A 95 3.09 1.20 6.51
N ASP A 96 4.30 0.65 6.61
CA ASP A 96 5.39 1.01 5.73
C ASP A 96 5.50 0.05 4.54
N VAL A 97 6.10 0.53 3.45
CA VAL A 97 6.66 -0.34 2.42
C VAL A 97 7.89 0.34 1.85
N LYS A 98 9.00 -0.38 1.77
CA LYS A 98 10.27 0.13 1.26
C LYS A 98 10.84 -0.77 0.19
N ARG A 99 11.11 -0.18 -0.97
CA ARG A 99 11.82 -0.84 -2.07
C ARG A 99 13.28 -1.04 -1.71
N ILE A 100 13.87 -2.16 -2.15
CA ILE A 100 15.31 -2.42 -1.98
C ILE A 100 16.06 -1.70 -3.12
N PRO A 101 16.95 -0.72 -2.82
CA PRO A 101 17.77 -0.05 -3.83
C PRO A 101 18.62 -1.06 -4.60
N GLY A 102 18.74 -0.88 -5.91
CA GLY A 102 19.56 -1.76 -6.76
C GLY A 102 19.07 -3.20 -6.93
N ASP A 103 18.05 -3.67 -6.19
CA ASP A 103 17.63 -5.08 -6.27
C ASP A 103 17.10 -5.43 -7.67
N PRO A 104 17.79 -6.31 -8.43
CA PRO A 104 17.38 -6.68 -9.78
C PRO A 104 16.10 -7.54 -9.75
N LYS A 105 15.81 -8.18 -8.61
CA LYS A 105 14.59 -8.96 -8.43
C LYS A 105 13.36 -8.10 -8.19
N ARG A 106 13.55 -6.78 -8.04
CA ARG A 106 12.52 -5.80 -7.79
C ARG A 106 11.68 -6.15 -6.56
N ARG A 107 12.29 -6.46 -5.41
CA ARG A 107 11.58 -6.77 -4.17
C ARG A 107 11.39 -5.52 -3.29
N ALA A 108 10.54 -5.66 -2.29
CA ALA A 108 10.30 -4.67 -1.24
C ALA A 108 10.25 -5.35 0.14
N PHE A 109 10.36 -4.56 1.19
CA PHE A 109 10.07 -4.96 2.58
C PHE A 109 8.88 -4.16 3.13
N THR A 110 8.18 -4.76 4.08
CA THR A 110 7.15 -4.14 4.91
C THR A 110 7.10 -4.85 6.25
N ALA A 111 6.83 -4.12 7.34
CA ALA A 111 6.65 -4.71 8.66
C ALA A 111 5.17 -5.01 8.92
N GLY A 112 4.89 -6.19 9.47
CA GLY A 112 3.60 -6.51 10.05
C GLY A 112 3.48 -5.87 11.44
N MET A 113 2.41 -5.10 11.65
CA MET A 113 2.24 -4.29 12.86
C MET A 113 1.80 -5.08 14.09
N THR A 114 1.09 -6.20 13.89
CA THR A 114 0.52 -7.00 14.98
C THR A 114 1.09 -8.41 15.09
N ASP A 115 2.11 -8.75 14.29
CA ASP A 115 2.74 -10.08 14.29
C ASP A 115 4.27 -10.05 14.37
N ASP A 116 4.85 -8.87 14.62
CA ASP A 116 6.28 -8.61 14.77
C ASP A 116 7.15 -9.17 13.62
N THR A 117 6.55 -9.41 12.44
CA THR A 117 7.22 -10.08 11.32
C THR A 117 7.67 -9.08 10.27
N LEU A 118 8.91 -9.21 9.79
CA LEU A 118 9.35 -8.50 8.58
C LEU A 118 9.03 -9.34 7.35
N TYR A 119 8.34 -8.75 6.37
CA TYR A 119 7.95 -9.44 5.15
C TYR A 119 8.78 -9.01 3.95
N LEU A 120 9.34 -9.99 3.24
CA LEU A 120 9.91 -9.79 1.92
C LEU A 120 8.82 -9.96 0.85
N VAL A 121 8.59 -8.91 0.07
CA VAL A 121 7.58 -8.86 -0.99
C VAL A 121 8.24 -9.04 -2.36
N ASP A 122 7.92 -10.15 -3.05
CA ASP A 122 8.26 -10.35 -4.45
C ASP A 122 7.21 -9.68 -5.33
N THR A 123 7.50 -8.49 -5.86
CA THR A 123 6.55 -7.74 -6.68
C THR A 123 6.26 -8.38 -8.04
N ARG A 124 7.17 -9.24 -8.54
CA ARG A 124 7.02 -9.90 -9.84
C ARG A 124 6.24 -11.19 -9.74
N ARG A 125 6.36 -11.92 -8.62
CA ARG A 125 5.58 -13.13 -8.36
C ARG A 125 4.31 -12.89 -7.55
N GLY A 126 4.25 -11.80 -6.80
CA GLY A 126 3.08 -11.35 -6.05
C GLY A 126 2.87 -12.18 -4.83
N ARG A 127 3.97 -12.43 -4.13
CA ARG A 127 4.00 -13.23 -2.91
C ARG A 127 4.78 -12.46 -1.86
N ALA A 128 4.34 -12.58 -0.62
CA ALA A 128 5.07 -12.13 0.55
C ALA A 128 5.45 -13.35 1.39
N ARG A 129 6.59 -13.27 2.09
CA ARG A 129 6.99 -14.26 3.09
C ARG A 129 7.67 -13.56 4.27
N GLY A 130 7.43 -14.05 5.48
CA GLY A 130 8.20 -13.63 6.65
C GLY A 130 9.68 -13.98 6.46
N VAL A 131 10.56 -13.11 6.95
CA VAL A 131 12.01 -13.29 6.88
C VAL A 131 12.73 -13.07 8.21
N PHE A 132 12.02 -12.56 9.23
CA PHE A 132 12.46 -12.43 10.62
C PHE A 132 11.24 -12.64 11.51
#